data_AF-A0A9C7Q4F2-F1
#
_entry.id   AF-A0A9C7Q4F2-F1
#
_cell.length_a   1.000
_cell.length_b   1.000
_cell.length_c   1.000
_cell.angle_alpha   90.00
_cell.angle_beta   90.00
_cell.angle_gamma   90.00
#
_symmetry.space_group_name_H-M   'P 1'
#
loop_
_entity.id
_entity.type
_entity.pdbx_description
1 polymer ?
#
loop_
_entity_poly.entity_id
_entity_poly.type
_entity_poly.pdbx_seq_one_letter_code
_entity_poly.pdbx_strand_id
1 'polypeptide(L)'
;MENFSKKRKRTFTNHPKPRGSEWIRIEEKLANHKELLSIASFLCQQNESWIPIIAEYGLPQLERQPIFPSLLKAIVSQQLSGKAAKAIMTRLNGLLGDTVTEVEMAHRILELEQVQLRQAGLSQRKVEYLRGLAQLFANGTLSDEELANLSDDDLLSRLLTVKGIGEWTIHMVMIFALQRKDVLPFGDLGVCKGAKKFFGLSDQQKRWKKEDWEALFETYRPYRTYASWLMWKVNSPHFVIAMEK
;
A
#
# COMPACT_ATOMS: atom_id res chain seq x y z
N MET A 1 29.10 16.35 -27.15
CA MET A 1 29.00 14.90 -27.38
C MET A 1 29.89 14.21 -26.37
N GLU A 2 29.50 13.00 -25.94
CA GLU A 2 30.14 12.11 -24.95
C GLU A 2 29.74 12.36 -23.48
N ASN A 3 28.71 11.65 -23.02
CA ASN A 3 28.70 10.27 -22.51
C ASN A 3 29.18 10.18 -21.05
N PHE A 4 28.24 10.30 -20.12
CA PHE A 4 28.40 9.70 -18.80
C PHE A 4 27.16 8.90 -18.39
N SER A 5 27.47 7.63 -18.15
CA SER A 5 26.86 6.73 -17.18
C SER A 5 25.54 6.04 -17.53
N LYS A 6 25.73 4.89 -18.18
CA LYS A 6 24.81 3.75 -18.25
C LYS A 6 24.21 3.44 -16.86
N LYS A 7 22.89 3.58 -16.72
CA LYS A 7 22.10 2.94 -15.65
C LYS A 7 22.36 1.44 -15.69
N ARG A 8 23.11 0.91 -14.71
CA ARG A 8 23.28 -0.54 -14.51
C ARG A 8 21.91 -1.12 -14.12
N LYS A 9 21.35 -1.97 -14.98
CA LYS A 9 20.34 -2.95 -14.57
C LYS A 9 20.96 -3.81 -13.46
N ARG A 10 20.54 -3.64 -12.21
CA ARG A 10 20.91 -4.55 -11.12
C ARG A 10 20.22 -5.87 -11.39
N THR A 11 20.96 -6.83 -11.92
CA THR A 11 20.61 -8.25 -11.90
C THR A 11 20.55 -8.70 -10.44
N PHE A 12 19.51 -9.43 -10.06
CA PHE A 12 19.38 -10.06 -8.74
C PHE A 12 20.50 -11.09 -8.58
N THR A 13 21.64 -10.68 -8.03
CA THR A 13 22.75 -11.58 -7.72
C THR A 13 22.44 -12.36 -6.45
N ASN A 14 22.84 -13.63 -6.40
CA ASN A 14 22.75 -14.49 -5.22
C ASN A 14 23.47 -13.84 -4.03
N HIS A 15 22.66 -13.37 -3.09
CA HIS A 15 23.07 -12.67 -1.89
C HIS A 15 23.27 -13.70 -0.75
N PRO A 16 24.43 -13.71 -0.05
CA PRO A 16 24.69 -14.69 1.01
C PRO A 16 23.65 -14.62 2.15
N LYS A 17 23.06 -15.78 2.47
CA LYS A 17 21.98 -15.90 3.44
C LYS A 17 22.50 -15.86 4.89
N PRO A 18 21.82 -15.15 5.82
CA PRO A 18 22.10 -15.26 7.25
C PRO A 18 21.99 -16.71 7.73
N ARG A 19 22.83 -17.15 8.68
CA ARG A 19 22.84 -18.54 9.17
C ARG A 19 22.23 -18.61 10.57
N GLY A 20 21.14 -19.38 10.75
CA GLY A 20 20.47 -19.56 12.06
C GLY A 20 19.11 -20.27 11.96
N SER A 21 18.54 -20.69 13.09
CA SER A 21 17.23 -21.38 13.15
C SER A 21 16.07 -20.52 12.67
N GLU A 22 16.15 -19.20 12.84
CA GLU A 22 15.17 -18.24 12.34
C GLU A 22 15.18 -18.17 10.80
N TRP A 23 16.37 -18.25 10.19
CA TRP A 23 16.47 -18.25 8.73
C TRP A 23 15.82 -19.50 8.10
N ILE A 24 15.96 -20.66 8.73
CA ILE A 24 15.27 -21.89 8.31
C ILE A 24 13.76 -21.67 8.28
N ARG A 25 13.19 -21.02 9.31
CA ARG A 25 11.75 -20.68 9.35
C ARG A 25 11.34 -19.74 8.22
N ILE A 26 12.20 -18.78 7.84
CA ILE A 26 11.96 -17.90 6.69
C ILE A 26 11.92 -18.73 5.39
N GLU A 27 12.88 -19.64 5.21
CA GLU A 27 12.94 -20.51 4.04
C GLU A 27 11.72 -21.42 3.94
N GLU A 28 11.28 -22.02 5.04
CA GLU A 28 10.07 -22.84 5.11
C GLU A 28 8.82 -22.01 4.77
N LYS A 29 8.66 -20.83 5.38
CA LYS A 29 7.50 -19.96 5.17
C LYS A 29 7.41 -19.41 3.75
N LEU A 30 8.55 -19.16 3.11
CA LEU A 30 8.66 -18.59 1.76
C LEU A 30 9.09 -19.61 0.70
N ALA A 31 9.05 -20.92 1.01
CA ALA A 31 9.61 -21.98 0.17
C ALA A 31 9.09 -21.95 -1.29
N ASN A 32 7.81 -21.62 -1.45
CA ASN A 32 7.14 -21.56 -2.76
C ASN A 32 7.23 -20.18 -3.44
N HIS A 33 7.87 -19.19 -2.80
CA HIS A 33 7.92 -17.80 -3.26
C HIS A 33 9.37 -17.33 -3.42
N LYS A 34 10.04 -17.80 -4.49
CA LYS A 34 11.46 -17.48 -4.77
C LYS A 34 11.76 -15.97 -4.75
N GLU A 35 10.85 -15.14 -5.29
CA GLU A 35 11.01 -13.69 -5.24
C GLU A 35 10.93 -13.15 -3.81
N LEU A 36 9.95 -13.56 -3.02
CA LEU A 36 9.83 -13.11 -1.63
C LEU A 36 11.03 -13.56 -0.80
N LEU A 37 11.56 -14.76 -1.02
CA LEU A 37 12.78 -15.21 -0.35
C LEU A 37 14.01 -14.37 -0.73
N SER A 38 14.12 -13.96 -1.99
CA SER A 38 15.16 -13.03 -2.47
C SER A 38 15.05 -11.66 -1.80
N ILE A 39 13.82 -11.13 -1.70
CA ILE A 39 13.55 -9.85 -1.03
C ILE A 39 13.86 -9.95 0.47
N ALA A 40 13.45 -11.04 1.14
CA ALA A 40 13.77 -11.27 2.54
C ALA A 40 15.29 -11.31 2.77
N SER A 41 16.03 -12.04 1.93
CA SER A 41 17.50 -12.06 1.98
C SER A 41 18.08 -10.66 1.83
N PHE A 42 17.61 -9.90 0.83
CA PHE A 42 18.06 -8.53 0.60
C PHE A 42 17.84 -7.63 1.83
N LEU A 43 16.66 -7.66 2.44
CA LEU A 43 16.35 -6.86 3.63
C LEU A 43 17.28 -7.24 4.79
N CYS A 44 17.41 -8.53 5.10
CA CYS A 44 18.26 -9.02 6.20
C CYS A 44 19.74 -8.66 6.01
N GLN A 45 20.22 -8.52 4.79
CA GLN A 45 21.60 -8.06 4.53
C GLN A 45 21.82 -6.59 4.83
N GLN A 46 20.79 -5.76 4.68
CA GLN A 46 20.89 -4.35 5.04
C GLN A 46 20.81 -4.16 6.56
N ASN A 47 20.05 -5.01 7.25
CA ASN A 47 19.92 -4.98 8.70
C ASN A 47 19.46 -6.37 9.22
N GLU A 48 20.28 -7.04 10.02
CA GLU A 48 19.98 -8.38 10.56
C GLU A 48 18.76 -8.38 11.49
N SER A 49 18.37 -7.23 12.07
CA SER A 49 17.14 -7.11 12.89
C SER A 49 15.86 -7.46 12.12
N TRP A 50 15.89 -7.54 10.79
CA TRP A 50 14.78 -8.04 9.99
C TRP A 50 14.53 -9.55 10.14
N ILE A 51 15.56 -10.34 10.50
CA ILE A 51 15.47 -11.81 10.58
C ILE A 51 14.34 -12.27 11.52
N PRO A 52 14.29 -11.86 12.81
CA PRO A 52 13.23 -12.33 13.71
C PRO A 52 11.84 -11.92 13.23
N ILE A 53 11.70 -10.72 12.65
CA ILE A 53 10.41 -10.17 12.20
C ILE A 53 9.90 -10.93 10.97
N ILE A 54 10.78 -11.19 10.00
CA ILE A 54 10.42 -11.96 8.79
C ILE A 54 10.18 -13.44 9.16
N ALA A 55 10.94 -14.01 10.10
CA ALA A 55 10.70 -15.37 10.58
C ALA A 55 9.30 -15.51 11.22
N GLU A 56 8.86 -14.50 11.97
CA GLU A 56 7.54 -14.46 12.58
C GLU A 56 6.43 -14.23 11.54
N TYR A 57 6.50 -13.13 10.80
CA TYR A 57 5.38 -12.64 9.97
C TYR A 57 5.47 -13.05 8.49
N GLY A 58 6.64 -13.42 7.99
CA GLY A 58 6.90 -13.58 6.56
C GLY A 58 6.89 -12.24 5.82
N LEU A 59 6.64 -12.31 4.51
CA LEU A 59 6.42 -11.15 3.64
C LEU A 59 5.06 -11.28 2.94
N PRO A 60 4.39 -10.16 2.62
CA PRO A 60 3.09 -10.21 1.96
C PRO A 60 3.21 -10.72 0.52
N GLN A 61 2.33 -11.64 0.16
CA GLN A 61 2.05 -11.94 -1.24
C GLN A 61 1.03 -10.93 -1.76
N LEU A 62 1.52 -9.92 -2.48
CA LEU A 62 0.66 -8.88 -3.06
C LEU A 62 0.04 -9.39 -4.36
N GLU A 63 -1.24 -9.16 -4.56
CA GLU A 63 -2.00 -9.55 -5.76
C GLU A 63 -2.58 -8.31 -6.44
N ARG A 64 -2.49 -8.24 -7.76
CA ARG A 64 -3.02 -7.12 -8.53
C ARG A 64 -4.53 -7.04 -8.34
N GLN A 65 -5.02 -5.87 -7.97
CA GLN A 65 -6.45 -5.60 -7.79
C GLN A 65 -6.92 -4.56 -8.81
N PRO A 66 -8.22 -4.55 -9.15
CA PRO A 66 -8.85 -3.42 -9.81
C PRO A 66 -8.58 -2.12 -9.02
N ILE A 67 -8.22 -1.06 -9.73
CA ILE A 67 -7.76 0.21 -9.14
C ILE A 67 -8.94 1.00 -8.61
N PHE A 68 -10.05 1.11 -9.35
CA PHE A 68 -11.24 1.85 -8.90
C PHE A 68 -11.83 1.31 -7.59
N PRO A 69 -12.15 0.00 -7.45
CA PRO A 69 -12.56 -0.56 -6.16
C PRO A 69 -11.53 -0.35 -5.04
N SER A 70 -10.24 -0.38 -5.37
CA SER A 70 -9.17 -0.13 -4.39
C SER A 70 -9.14 1.33 -3.93
N LEU A 71 -9.37 2.29 -4.83
CA LEU A 71 -9.50 3.71 -4.48
C LEU A 71 -10.72 3.95 -3.58
N LEU A 72 -11.86 3.34 -3.89
CA LEU A 72 -13.06 3.40 -3.05
C LEU A 72 -12.75 2.84 -1.65
N LYS A 73 -12.17 1.64 -1.58
CA LYS A 73 -11.76 1.00 -0.31
C LYS A 73 -10.84 1.92 0.48
N ALA A 74 -9.83 2.51 -0.16
CA ALA A 74 -8.90 3.42 0.49
C ALA A 74 -9.58 4.67 1.05
N ILE A 75 -10.49 5.32 0.30
CA ILE A 75 -11.28 6.47 0.79
C ILE A 75 -12.14 6.05 1.98
N VAL A 76 -12.80 4.91 1.91
CA VAL A 76 -13.61 4.37 3.02
C VAL A 76 -12.75 4.14 4.26
N SER A 77 -11.54 3.61 4.10
CA SER A 77 -10.61 3.29 5.21
C SER A 77 -9.98 4.51 5.89
N GLN A 78 -10.01 5.70 5.28
CA GLN A 78 -9.40 6.91 5.86
C GLN A 78 -9.91 7.17 7.29
N GLN A 79 -8.98 7.36 8.22
CA GLN A 79 -9.24 7.71 9.63
C GLN A 79 -10.14 6.72 10.38
N LEU A 80 -10.18 5.45 9.96
CA LEU A 80 -10.95 4.39 10.62
C LEU A 80 -10.05 3.24 11.06
N SER A 81 -10.52 2.46 12.03
CA SER A 81 -9.94 1.13 12.29
C SER A 81 -10.24 0.18 11.13
N GLY A 82 -9.38 -0.83 10.93
CA GLY A 82 -9.60 -1.85 9.89
C GLY A 82 -10.96 -2.57 10.04
N LYS A 83 -11.40 -2.84 11.27
CA LYS A 83 -12.71 -3.44 11.55
C LYS A 83 -13.88 -2.52 11.13
N ALA A 84 -13.79 -1.23 11.43
CA ALA A 84 -14.83 -0.27 11.04
C ALA A 84 -14.88 -0.10 9.51
N ALA A 85 -13.72 0.03 8.87
CA ALA A 85 -13.61 0.12 7.41
C ALA A 85 -14.20 -1.12 6.74
N LYS A 86 -13.88 -2.33 7.22
CA LYS A 86 -14.43 -3.60 6.72
C LYS A 86 -15.95 -3.63 6.81
N ALA A 87 -16.53 -3.24 7.95
CA ALA A 87 -17.98 -3.23 8.12
C ALA A 87 -18.70 -2.26 7.17
N ILE A 88 -18.13 -1.07 6.92
CA ILE A 88 -18.68 -0.12 5.95
C ILE A 88 -18.56 -0.67 4.53
N MET A 89 -17.40 -1.23 4.17
CA MET A 89 -17.19 -1.83 2.84
C MET A 89 -18.14 -2.99 2.57
N THR A 90 -18.41 -3.86 3.56
CA THR A 90 -19.39 -4.95 3.41
C THR A 90 -20.79 -4.41 3.09
N ARG A 91 -21.25 -3.36 3.80
CA ARG A 91 -22.56 -2.75 3.52
C ARG A 91 -22.59 -2.04 2.17
N LEU A 92 -21.52 -1.31 1.83
CA LEU A 92 -21.40 -0.65 0.53
C LEU A 92 -21.46 -1.67 -0.62
N ASN A 93 -20.68 -2.76 -0.53
CA ASN A 93 -20.72 -3.84 -1.53
C ASN A 93 -22.11 -4.46 -1.64
N GLY A 94 -22.87 -4.58 -0.54
CA GLY A 94 -24.26 -5.02 -0.58
C GLY A 94 -25.20 -4.08 -1.36
N LEU A 95 -24.89 -2.79 -1.45
CA LEU A 95 -25.64 -1.84 -2.29
C LEU A 95 -25.21 -1.87 -3.75
N LEU A 96 -23.91 -2.12 -3.99
CA LEU A 96 -23.33 -2.19 -5.33
C LEU A 96 -23.74 -3.49 -6.05
N GLY A 97 -23.85 -4.61 -5.32
CA GLY A 97 -24.13 -5.92 -5.90
C GLY A 97 -22.93 -6.49 -6.66
N ASP A 98 -23.19 -7.44 -7.56
CA ASP A 98 -22.17 -8.11 -8.37
C ASP A 98 -21.77 -7.26 -9.59
N THR A 99 -21.22 -6.07 -9.35
CA THR A 99 -20.68 -5.22 -10.42
C THR A 99 -19.41 -5.82 -11.01
N VAL A 100 -19.32 -5.89 -12.33
CA VAL A 100 -18.25 -6.62 -13.03
C VAL A 100 -17.16 -5.68 -13.56
N THR A 101 -17.51 -4.44 -13.90
CA THR A 101 -16.57 -3.44 -14.44
C THR A 101 -16.50 -2.17 -13.59
N GLU A 102 -15.41 -1.40 -13.75
CA GLU A 102 -15.23 -0.10 -13.07
C GLU A 102 -16.31 0.92 -13.46
N VAL A 103 -16.73 0.92 -14.73
CA VAL A 103 -17.74 1.85 -15.25
C VAL A 103 -19.13 1.50 -14.71
N GLU A 104 -19.51 0.22 -14.70
CA GLU A 104 -20.78 -0.22 -14.08
C GLU A 104 -20.82 0.13 -12.59
N MET A 105 -19.73 -0.15 -11.87
CA MET A 105 -19.63 0.20 -10.45
C MET A 105 -19.73 1.71 -10.23
N ALA A 106 -19.11 2.50 -11.10
CA ALA A 106 -19.16 3.96 -11.04
C ALA A 106 -20.59 4.47 -11.26
N HIS A 107 -21.29 4.00 -12.28
CA HIS A 107 -22.70 4.32 -12.50
C HIS A 107 -23.56 3.91 -11.32
N ARG A 108 -23.33 2.73 -10.74
CA ARG A 108 -24.08 2.27 -9.57
C ARG A 108 -23.93 3.19 -8.36
N ILE A 109 -22.71 3.68 -8.10
CA ILE A 109 -22.47 4.68 -7.04
C ILE A 109 -23.23 5.99 -7.31
N LEU A 110 -23.32 6.40 -8.57
CA LEU A 110 -23.99 7.64 -8.97
C LEU A 110 -25.53 7.52 -8.88
N GLU A 111 -26.09 6.34 -9.14
CA GLU A 111 -27.52 6.02 -9.02
C GLU A 111 -28.02 5.96 -7.58
N LEU A 112 -27.16 5.50 -6.64
CA LEU A 112 -27.54 5.42 -5.23
C LEU A 112 -27.83 6.81 -4.66
N GLU A 113 -28.92 6.91 -3.90
CA GLU A 113 -29.22 8.11 -3.14
C GLU A 113 -28.17 8.34 -2.05
N GLN A 114 -27.87 9.61 -1.75
CA GLN A 114 -26.90 9.94 -0.71
C GLN A 114 -27.28 9.34 0.65
N VAL A 115 -28.59 9.21 0.95
CA VAL A 115 -29.07 8.60 2.19
C VAL A 115 -28.67 7.12 2.29
N GLN A 116 -28.72 6.37 1.20
CA GLN A 116 -28.34 4.95 1.17
C GLN A 116 -26.84 4.79 1.45
N LEU A 117 -26.01 5.62 0.82
CA LEU A 117 -24.56 5.63 1.05
C LEU A 117 -24.22 6.01 2.51
N ARG A 118 -24.96 6.96 3.10
CA ARG A 118 -24.80 7.31 4.52
C ARG A 118 -25.26 6.19 5.46
N GLN A 119 -26.34 5.49 5.13
CA GLN A 119 -26.82 4.32 5.90
C GLN A 119 -25.84 3.15 5.85
N ALA A 120 -25.03 3.03 4.79
CA ALA A 120 -23.89 2.10 4.77
C ALA A 120 -22.77 2.50 5.75
N GLY A 121 -22.82 3.68 6.35
CA GLY A 121 -21.89 4.18 7.37
C GLY A 121 -20.86 5.17 6.84
N LEU A 122 -21.05 5.71 5.63
CA LEU A 122 -20.21 6.76 5.08
C LEU A 122 -20.55 8.12 5.71
N SER A 123 -19.51 8.92 5.98
CA SER A 123 -19.71 10.34 6.29
C SER A 123 -20.14 11.10 5.03
N GLN A 124 -20.80 12.24 5.20
CA GLN A 124 -21.18 13.10 4.07
C GLN A 124 -20.00 13.42 3.15
N ARG A 125 -18.84 13.73 3.73
CA ARG A 125 -17.62 14.04 2.98
C ARG A 125 -17.09 12.85 2.19
N LYS A 126 -17.18 11.63 2.73
CA LYS A 126 -16.82 10.40 1.98
C LYS A 126 -17.82 10.13 0.87
N VAL A 127 -19.11 10.41 1.06
CA VAL A 127 -20.11 10.33 -0.02
C VAL A 127 -19.75 11.26 -1.17
N GLU A 128 -19.40 12.53 -0.88
CA GLU A 128 -18.94 13.47 -1.91
C GLU A 128 -17.71 12.95 -2.68
N TYR A 129 -16.73 12.41 -1.97
CA TYR A 129 -15.50 11.90 -2.57
C TYR A 129 -15.74 10.69 -3.46
N LEU A 130 -16.54 9.73 -2.99
CA LEU A 130 -16.90 8.52 -3.75
C LEU A 130 -17.66 8.89 -5.02
N ARG A 131 -18.63 9.79 -4.93
CA ARG A 131 -19.39 10.25 -6.11
C ARG A 131 -18.53 11.05 -7.09
N GLY A 132 -17.66 11.92 -6.59
CA GLY A 132 -16.71 12.66 -7.42
C GLY A 132 -15.76 11.73 -8.17
N LEU A 133 -15.21 10.71 -7.50
CA LEU A 133 -14.37 9.70 -8.12
C LEU A 133 -15.16 8.87 -9.15
N ALA A 134 -16.36 8.40 -8.78
CA ALA A 134 -17.23 7.64 -9.67
C ALA A 134 -17.57 8.43 -10.93
N GLN A 135 -17.81 9.74 -10.84
CA GLN A 135 -18.07 10.58 -12.00
C GLN A 135 -16.92 10.59 -13.01
N LEU A 136 -15.66 10.58 -12.53
CA LEU A 136 -14.46 10.55 -13.36
C LEU A 136 -14.27 9.20 -14.08
N PHE A 137 -14.66 8.10 -13.45
CA PHE A 137 -14.63 6.77 -14.08
C PHE A 137 -15.80 6.60 -15.05
N ALA A 138 -17.01 7.00 -14.66
CA ALA A 138 -18.22 6.88 -15.47
C ALA A 138 -18.14 7.68 -16.78
N ASN A 139 -17.44 8.81 -16.80
CA ASN A 139 -17.25 9.62 -18.00
C ASN A 139 -15.94 9.34 -18.76
N GLY A 140 -15.16 8.34 -18.33
CA GLY A 140 -13.89 7.96 -18.96
C GLY A 140 -12.73 8.94 -18.75
N THR A 141 -12.85 9.91 -17.84
CA THR A 141 -11.73 10.79 -17.47
C THR A 141 -10.61 10.02 -16.76
N LEU A 142 -10.96 8.95 -16.04
CA LEU A 142 -10.04 7.98 -15.45
C LEU A 142 -10.47 6.57 -15.84
N SER A 143 -9.51 5.67 -16.01
CA SER A 143 -9.74 4.22 -16.15
C SER A 143 -8.67 3.41 -15.42
N ASP A 144 -8.97 2.15 -15.06
CA ASP A 144 -7.96 1.28 -14.46
C ASP A 144 -6.80 1.03 -15.43
N GLU A 145 -7.07 0.96 -16.74
CA GLU A 145 -6.05 0.77 -17.78
C GLU A 145 -5.09 1.96 -17.84
N GLU A 146 -5.61 3.20 -17.84
CA GLU A 146 -4.78 4.41 -17.80
C GLU A 146 -3.88 4.39 -16.57
N LEU A 147 -4.49 4.27 -15.39
CA LEU A 147 -3.80 4.39 -14.10
C LEU A 147 -2.76 3.29 -13.90
N ALA A 148 -3.02 2.08 -14.41
CA ALA A 148 -2.07 0.97 -14.35
C ALA A 148 -0.76 1.25 -15.08
N ASN A 149 -0.82 2.00 -16.19
CA ASN A 149 0.31 2.22 -17.08
C ASN A 149 1.14 3.45 -16.72
N LEU A 150 0.68 4.27 -15.78
CA LEU A 150 1.41 5.45 -15.31
C LEU A 150 2.70 5.09 -14.55
N SER A 151 3.67 5.99 -14.61
CA SER A 151 4.81 6.00 -13.69
C SER A 151 4.33 6.33 -12.27
N ASP A 152 5.18 6.06 -11.27
CA ASP A 152 4.84 6.34 -9.87
C ASP A 152 4.57 7.85 -9.65
N ASP A 153 5.37 8.73 -10.27
CA ASP A 153 5.22 10.19 -10.17
C ASP A 153 4.01 10.72 -10.94
N ASP A 154 3.72 10.15 -12.12
CA ASP A 154 2.56 10.53 -12.92
C ASP A 154 1.26 10.08 -12.24
N LEU A 155 1.25 8.88 -11.67
CA LEU A 155 0.12 8.36 -10.90
C LEU A 155 -0.16 9.26 -9.69
N LEU A 156 0.89 9.66 -8.96
CA LEU A 156 0.77 10.58 -7.83
C LEU A 156 0.17 11.91 -8.27
N SER A 157 0.74 12.53 -9.30
CA SER A 157 0.28 13.81 -9.84
C SER A 157 -1.17 13.74 -10.33
N ARG A 158 -1.52 12.67 -11.04
CA ARG A 158 -2.86 12.44 -11.61
C ARG A 158 -3.92 12.24 -10.53
N LEU A 159 -3.65 11.44 -9.51
CA LEU A 159 -4.63 11.14 -8.47
C LEU A 159 -4.73 12.23 -7.40
N LEU A 160 -3.68 13.02 -7.17
CA LEU A 160 -3.71 14.14 -6.23
C LEU A 160 -4.68 15.25 -6.65
N THR A 161 -5.04 15.36 -7.93
CA THR A 161 -6.03 16.34 -8.39
C THR A 161 -7.46 15.95 -8.01
N VAL A 162 -7.69 14.71 -7.57
CA VAL A 162 -9.04 14.21 -7.26
C VAL A 162 -9.40 14.53 -5.81
N LYS A 163 -10.50 15.28 -5.62
CA LYS A 163 -10.99 15.67 -4.28
C LYS A 163 -11.19 14.43 -3.39
N GLY A 164 -10.52 14.41 -2.24
CA GLY A 164 -10.62 13.33 -1.27
C GLY A 164 -9.57 12.23 -1.40
N ILE A 165 -8.74 12.29 -2.44
CA ILE A 165 -7.56 11.45 -2.60
C ILE A 165 -6.33 12.28 -2.18
N GLY A 166 -5.56 11.73 -1.25
CA GLY A 166 -4.26 12.27 -0.85
C GLY A 166 -3.15 11.24 -1.04
N GLU A 167 -1.91 11.66 -0.80
CA GLU A 167 -0.70 10.83 -0.98
C GLU A 167 -0.81 9.47 -0.27
N TRP A 168 -1.35 9.43 0.95
CA TRP A 168 -1.57 8.16 1.66
C TRP A 168 -2.47 7.19 0.87
N THR A 169 -3.59 7.67 0.31
CA THR A 169 -4.51 6.85 -0.49
C THR A 169 -3.82 6.32 -1.74
N ILE A 170 -3.01 7.16 -2.40
CA ILE A 170 -2.28 6.78 -3.60
C ILE A 170 -1.25 5.72 -3.27
N HIS A 171 -0.47 5.89 -2.21
CA HIS A 171 0.49 4.88 -1.76
C HIS A 171 -0.18 3.54 -1.42
N MET A 172 -1.37 3.57 -0.81
CA MET A 172 -2.12 2.35 -0.55
C MET A 172 -2.50 1.61 -1.84
N VAL A 173 -2.93 2.34 -2.87
CA VAL A 173 -3.24 1.75 -4.19
C VAL A 173 -1.97 1.26 -4.88
N MET A 174 -0.87 2.02 -4.82
CA MET A 174 0.42 1.60 -5.36
C MET A 174 0.88 0.26 -4.76
N ILE A 175 0.76 0.10 -3.44
CA ILE A 175 1.14 -1.13 -2.74
C ILE A 175 0.18 -2.27 -3.06
N PHE A 176 -1.11 -2.08 -2.77
CA PHE A 176 -2.07 -3.19 -2.71
C PHE A 176 -2.81 -3.48 -4.01
N ALA A 177 -2.95 -2.50 -4.91
CA ALA A 177 -3.59 -2.71 -6.21
C ALA A 177 -2.57 -2.89 -7.34
N LEU A 178 -1.51 -2.08 -7.35
CA LEU A 178 -0.51 -2.05 -8.42
C LEU A 178 0.75 -2.88 -8.13
N GLN A 179 0.88 -3.45 -6.93
CA GLN A 179 2.04 -4.25 -6.50
C GLN A 179 3.39 -3.52 -6.67
N ARG A 180 3.40 -2.18 -6.56
CA ARG A 180 4.64 -1.39 -6.62
C ARG A 180 5.51 -1.78 -5.44
N LYS A 181 6.76 -2.18 -5.73
CA LYS A 181 7.69 -2.76 -4.74
C LYS A 181 8.44 -1.70 -3.93
N ASP A 182 8.48 -0.46 -4.42
CA ASP A 182 9.33 0.59 -3.88
C ASP A 182 8.56 1.80 -3.32
N VAL A 183 7.52 1.55 -2.53
CA VAL A 183 6.67 2.59 -1.92
C VAL A 183 6.98 2.74 -0.44
N LEU A 184 7.14 3.99 0.01
CA LEU A 184 7.30 4.35 1.42
C LEU A 184 6.13 5.26 1.86
N PRO A 185 5.07 4.71 2.48
CA PRO A 185 3.93 5.50 2.90
C PRO A 185 4.19 6.20 4.24
N PHE A 186 5.13 7.15 4.29
CA PHE A 186 5.49 7.88 5.52
C PHE A 186 4.33 8.76 6.07
N GLY A 187 3.28 9.00 5.30
CA GLY A 187 2.03 9.58 5.80
C GLY A 187 1.18 8.61 6.66
N ASP A 188 1.56 7.32 6.70
CA ASP A 188 0.89 6.30 7.49
C ASP A 188 1.46 6.23 8.91
N LEU A 189 0.61 6.56 9.90
CA LEU A 189 1.01 6.56 11.31
C LEU A 189 1.42 5.16 11.82
N GLY A 190 0.88 4.09 11.24
CA GLY A 190 1.26 2.73 11.57
C GLY A 190 2.70 2.43 11.13
N VAL A 191 3.04 2.78 9.89
CA VAL A 191 4.42 2.66 9.38
C VAL A 191 5.38 3.52 10.19
N CYS A 192 5.07 4.79 10.45
CA CYS A 192 5.94 5.66 11.23
C CYS A 192 6.18 5.14 12.66
N LYS A 193 5.13 4.66 13.34
CA LYS A 193 5.28 4.09 14.69
C LYS A 193 6.08 2.79 14.68
N GLY A 194 5.85 1.94 13.68
CA GLY A 194 6.62 0.71 13.48
C GLY A 194 8.10 0.98 13.25
N ALA A 195 8.40 1.92 12.36
CA ALA A 195 9.77 2.36 12.09
C ALA A 195 10.45 2.93 13.33
N LYS A 196 9.74 3.75 14.12
CA LYS A 196 10.30 4.25 15.37
C LYS A 196 10.68 3.15 16.35
N LYS A 197 9.82 2.14 16.49
CA LYS A 197 10.11 0.96 17.33
C LYS A 197 11.28 0.16 16.77
N PHE A 198 11.27 -0.12 15.47
CA PHE A 198 12.27 -0.97 14.81
C PHE A 198 13.68 -0.37 14.85
N PHE A 199 13.81 0.93 14.54
CA PHE A 199 15.09 1.62 14.51
C PHE A 199 15.50 2.26 15.85
N GLY A 200 14.74 2.02 16.94
CA GLY A 200 15.05 2.58 18.26
C GLY A 200 15.01 4.12 18.30
N LEU A 201 14.12 4.73 17.54
CA LEU A 201 14.01 6.18 17.39
C LEU A 201 13.39 6.82 18.66
N SER A 202 14.09 7.79 19.24
CA SER A 202 13.65 8.62 20.38
C SER A 202 12.45 9.54 20.07
N ASP A 203 11.81 10.02 21.13
CA ASP A 203 10.65 10.91 21.06
C ASP A 203 10.94 12.30 20.46
N GLN A 204 12.21 12.73 20.37
CA GLN A 204 12.59 13.97 19.68
C GLN A 204 12.33 13.90 18.16
N GLN A 205 12.17 12.69 17.63
CA GLN A 205 11.90 12.41 16.21
C GLN A 205 10.39 12.48 15.88
N LYS A 206 9.58 13.14 16.73
CA LYS A 206 8.19 13.51 16.44
C LYS A 206 8.04 14.51 15.28
N ARG A 207 9.13 15.17 14.84
CA ARG A 207 9.15 16.22 13.80
C ARG A 207 9.74 15.79 12.46
N TRP A 208 9.95 14.49 12.23
CA TRP A 208 10.53 14.00 10.98
C TRP A 208 9.72 14.44 9.75
N LYS A 209 10.44 14.98 8.77
CA LYS A 209 9.92 15.34 7.46
C LYS A 209 10.08 14.18 6.48
N LYS A 210 9.55 14.36 5.27
CA LYS A 210 9.63 13.36 4.19
C LYS A 210 11.07 12.90 3.95
N GLU A 211 12.00 13.84 3.91
CA GLU A 211 13.41 13.59 3.60
C GLU A 211 14.10 12.73 4.67
N ASP A 212 13.71 12.89 5.94
CA ASP A 212 14.24 12.09 7.05
C ASP A 212 13.81 10.61 6.90
N TRP A 213 12.52 10.39 6.54
CA TRP A 213 11.99 9.04 6.29
C TRP A 213 12.61 8.41 5.05
N GLU A 214 12.76 9.19 3.97
CA GLU A 214 13.39 8.72 2.74
C GLU A 214 14.84 8.30 2.99
N ALA A 215 15.62 9.12 3.69
CA ALA A 215 17.00 8.81 4.04
C ALA A 215 17.10 7.54 4.92
N LEU A 216 16.22 7.39 5.91
CA LEU A 216 16.19 6.21 6.78
C LEU A 216 15.93 4.91 6.00
N PHE A 217 15.10 4.97 4.95
CA PHE A 217 14.69 3.79 4.18
C PHE A 217 15.44 3.62 2.84
N GLU A 218 16.41 4.48 2.52
CA GLU A 218 17.05 4.51 1.20
C GLU A 218 17.79 3.22 0.86
N THR A 219 18.44 2.60 1.85
CA THR A 219 19.14 1.30 1.66
C THR A 219 18.19 0.15 1.34
N TYR A 220 16.88 0.29 1.60
CA TYR A 220 15.88 -0.73 1.31
C TYR A 220 15.28 -0.64 -0.08
N ARG A 221 15.70 0.32 -0.92
CA ARG A 221 15.34 0.30 -2.35
C ARG A 221 15.92 -0.93 -3.05
N PRO A 222 15.18 -1.58 -3.96
CA PRO A 222 13.87 -1.19 -4.50
C PRO A 222 12.67 -1.88 -3.80
N TYR A 223 12.78 -2.26 -2.53
CA TYR A 223 11.77 -3.05 -1.79
C TYR A 223 11.18 -2.34 -0.58
N ARG A 224 11.10 -1.00 -0.60
CA ARG A 224 10.55 -0.22 0.52
C ARG A 224 9.10 -0.59 0.86
N THR A 225 8.32 -1.13 -0.07
CA THR A 225 6.97 -1.65 0.21
C THR A 225 7.00 -2.78 1.24
N TYR A 226 7.96 -3.69 1.13
CA TYR A 226 8.08 -4.84 2.03
C TYR A 226 8.59 -4.43 3.40
N ALA A 227 9.58 -3.53 3.45
CA ALA A 227 10.03 -2.92 4.69
C ALA A 227 8.87 -2.19 5.39
N SER A 228 8.10 -1.38 4.65
CA SER A 228 6.92 -0.67 5.16
C SER A 228 5.85 -1.61 5.69
N TRP A 229 5.61 -2.73 5.00
CA TRP A 229 4.64 -3.73 5.47
C TRP A 229 5.05 -4.36 6.81
N LEU A 230 6.34 -4.67 6.97
CA LEU A 230 6.86 -5.16 8.24
C LEU A 230 6.72 -4.10 9.35
N MET A 231 6.81 -2.80 9.04
CA MET A 231 6.56 -1.74 10.03
C MET A 231 5.13 -1.77 10.55
N TRP A 232 4.12 -2.08 9.72
CA TRP A 232 2.77 -2.29 10.24
C TRP A 232 2.73 -3.44 11.25
N LYS A 233 3.42 -4.56 10.99
CA LYS A 233 3.48 -5.71 11.90
C LYS A 233 4.22 -5.38 13.20
N VAL A 234 5.36 -4.70 13.12
CA VAL A 234 6.11 -4.22 14.30
C VAL A 234 5.27 -3.25 15.14
N ASN A 235 4.52 -2.35 14.51
CA ASN A 235 3.69 -1.41 15.24
C ASN A 235 2.58 -2.12 16.03
N SER A 236 1.89 -3.06 15.40
CA SER A 236 0.81 -3.83 16.01
C SER A 236 0.65 -5.17 15.29
N PRO A 237 1.03 -6.31 15.92
CA PRO A 237 1.01 -7.64 15.30
C PRO A 237 -0.36 -8.06 14.73
N HIS A 238 -1.45 -7.61 15.38
CA HIS A 238 -2.83 -7.88 14.95
C HIS A 238 -3.44 -6.74 14.11
N PHE A 239 -2.63 -5.77 13.66
CA PHE A 239 -3.12 -4.69 12.83
C PHE A 239 -3.56 -5.25 11.48
N VAL A 240 -4.87 -5.20 11.26
CA VAL A 240 -5.46 -5.43 9.94
C VAL A 240 -5.20 -4.16 9.14
N ILE A 241 -4.28 -4.23 8.19
CA ILE A 241 -4.08 -3.16 7.23
C ILE A 241 -5.38 -3.09 6.43
N ALA A 242 -6.07 -1.96 6.49
CA ALA A 242 -7.44 -1.88 5.97
C ALA A 242 -7.54 -2.25 4.48
N MET A 243 -6.43 -2.16 3.75
CA MET A 243 -6.32 -2.47 2.33
C MET A 243 -5.96 -3.92 2.03
N GLU A 244 -5.44 -4.68 2.99
CA GLU A 244 -5.15 -6.11 2.85
C GLU A 244 -6.44 -6.89 2.58
N LYS A 245 -6.33 -8.02 1.85
CA LYS A 245 -7.47 -8.86 1.49
C LYS A 245 -8.04 -9.58 2.71
#